data_AF-A0AAJ2P750-F1
#
_entry.id   AF-A0AAJ2P750-F1
#
_cell.length_a   1.000
_cell.length_b   1.000
_cell.length_c   1.000
_cell.angle_alpha   90.00
_cell.angle_beta   90.00
_cell.angle_gamma   90.00
#
_symmetry.space_group_name_H-M   'P 1'
#
loop_
_entity.id
_entity.type
_entity.pdbx_description
1 polymer ?
#
loop_
_entity_poly.entity_id
_entity_poly.type
_entity_poly.pdbx_seq_one_letter_code
_entity_poly.pdbx_strand_id
1 'polypeptide(L)'
;MEKNKKLFELEDLNLDLNQIDLNKMVAKIGQQQEETKGAKIVLNNVSKKYEGNDKYTLEAIDLTIESGNFCIFLGPSGSGKTTLLRMIAGLNSITQGDLIFNGKRYNNLPPHQRNIAMVFQSYALYPHLNVYDNISFGLKIAKERRDIIDSKVKNVAQILKISDYLYSKPRDLSGGQRQRVAIGRAIARAPQVFLMDEPLSNLDAKLRESMRREIVNIHRMLKTTSIYVTHDQLEAMTMGNQIVVFNDGKIQQNGTGKELYFKPKNTFVATFIGSPTMNLFDCVVENNKIKAKKAPIWFEVDQKLANLLSQNQELQVGFRSEDIYLNQNQAQFDGIITNVELIGKDQLVAIKVSDQLELISNQNNIFEYFLDQKVKVSFNLERIHIFDAITKERIDLDN
;
A
#
# COMPACT_ATOMS: atom_id res chain seq x y z
N MET A 1 -31.14 -50.97 -25.12
CA MET A 1 -31.94 -50.61 -23.93
C MET A 1 -31.22 -49.50 -23.21
N GLU A 2 -31.76 -48.30 -23.39
CA GLU A 2 -31.29 -47.04 -22.85
C GLU A 2 -31.29 -47.04 -21.31
N LYS A 3 -30.30 -46.37 -20.71
CA LYS A 3 -30.59 -45.35 -19.70
C LYS A 3 -29.46 -44.32 -19.63
N ASN A 4 -29.82 -43.16 -20.15
CA ASN A 4 -29.05 -41.92 -20.27
C ASN A 4 -29.24 -41.06 -19.00
N LYS A 5 -28.26 -40.18 -18.77
CA LYS A 5 -28.36 -38.80 -18.25
C LYS A 5 -28.82 -38.54 -16.81
N LYS A 6 -27.88 -37.97 -16.03
CA LYS A 6 -27.94 -36.61 -15.43
C LYS A 6 -26.52 -36.28 -14.94
N LEU A 7 -25.67 -35.69 -15.79
CA LEU A 7 -25.41 -34.24 -15.91
C LEU A 7 -25.15 -33.56 -14.56
N PHE A 8 -23.90 -33.13 -14.39
CA PHE A 8 -23.40 -32.26 -13.33
C PHE A 8 -24.22 -30.97 -13.26
N GLU A 9 -24.90 -30.73 -12.15
CA GLU A 9 -25.26 -29.38 -11.71
C GLU A 9 -24.22 -28.96 -10.67
N LEU A 10 -23.35 -28.04 -11.09
CA LEU A 10 -22.24 -27.44 -10.32
C LEU A 10 -22.68 -26.07 -9.77
N GLU A 11 -23.87 -25.97 -9.17
CA GLU A 11 -24.42 -24.69 -8.70
C GLU A 11 -24.57 -24.51 -7.17
N ASP A 12 -24.39 -25.54 -6.34
CA ASP A 12 -24.69 -25.43 -4.89
C ASP A 12 -23.47 -25.31 -3.96
N LEU A 13 -22.48 -24.47 -4.32
CA LEU A 13 -21.38 -24.11 -3.40
C LEU A 13 -21.15 -22.59 -3.26
N ASN A 14 -22.18 -21.79 -3.54
CA ASN A 14 -22.27 -20.41 -3.04
C ASN A 14 -22.73 -20.42 -1.58
N LEU A 15 -21.80 -20.73 -0.66
CA LEU A 15 -21.95 -20.35 0.74
C LEU A 15 -21.84 -18.83 0.84
N ASP A 16 -23.01 -18.19 0.75
CA ASP A 16 -23.22 -16.76 0.90
C ASP A 16 -22.70 -16.31 2.29
N LEU A 17 -21.65 -15.47 2.28
CA LEU A 17 -21.01 -14.93 3.49
C LEU A 17 -22.00 -14.14 4.38
N ASN A 18 -23.19 -13.83 3.86
CA ASN A 18 -24.25 -13.11 4.57
C ASN A 18 -25.06 -13.98 5.57
N GLN A 19 -24.95 -15.32 5.52
CA GLN A 19 -25.68 -16.21 6.46
C GLN A 19 -24.89 -16.57 7.74
N ILE A 20 -23.61 -16.23 7.82
CA ILE A 20 -22.85 -16.40 9.06
C ILE A 20 -23.18 -15.19 9.95
N ASP A 21 -23.77 -15.42 11.13
CA ASP A 21 -23.99 -14.36 12.14
C ASP A 21 -22.64 -13.97 12.78
N LEU A 22 -21.82 -13.29 11.96
CA LEU A 22 -20.43 -12.91 12.19
C LEU A 22 -20.29 -12.03 13.43
N ASN A 23 -21.31 -11.22 13.73
CA ASN A 23 -21.35 -10.39 14.93
C ASN A 23 -21.39 -11.24 16.21
N LYS A 24 -22.14 -12.34 16.23
CA LYS A 24 -22.14 -13.29 17.37
C LYS A 24 -20.80 -14.04 17.51
N MET A 25 -20.09 -14.31 16.42
CA MET A 25 -18.79 -14.98 16.48
C MET A 25 -17.66 -14.05 16.95
N VAL A 26 -17.63 -12.80 16.49
CA VAL A 26 -16.71 -11.78 16.99
C VAL A 26 -16.99 -11.50 18.48
N ALA A 27 -18.26 -11.42 18.87
CA ALA A 27 -18.65 -11.31 20.27
C ALA A 27 -18.21 -12.53 21.11
N LYS A 28 -18.16 -13.75 20.55
CA LYS A 28 -17.63 -14.94 21.24
C LYS A 28 -16.11 -14.97 21.37
N ILE A 29 -15.37 -14.40 20.41
CA ILE A 29 -13.90 -14.21 20.55
C ILE A 29 -13.60 -13.10 21.57
N GLY A 30 -14.47 -12.08 21.63
CA GLY A 30 -14.34 -10.89 22.47
C GLY A 30 -15.19 -10.86 23.75
N GLN A 31 -15.73 -12.00 24.23
CA GLN A 31 -16.49 -12.04 25.48
C GLN A 31 -15.55 -11.99 26.69
N GLN A 32 -15.03 -10.79 26.92
CA GLN A 32 -14.53 -10.17 28.15
C GLN A 32 -13.58 -9.03 27.75
N GLN A 33 -14.10 -7.97 27.14
CA GLN A 33 -13.52 -6.63 27.24
C GLN A 33 -14.50 -5.61 26.62
N GLU A 34 -14.92 -4.66 27.45
CA GLU A 34 -15.55 -3.41 27.02
C GLU A 34 -14.71 -2.73 25.94
N GLU A 35 -15.36 -2.03 25.02
CA GLU A 35 -14.80 -1.36 23.83
C GLU A 35 -13.30 -0.98 23.89
N THR A 36 -12.42 -1.87 23.43
CA THR A 36 -11.08 -1.46 22.97
C THR A 36 -10.92 -1.78 21.50
N LYS A 37 -11.55 -0.91 20.68
CA LYS A 37 -11.30 -0.76 19.25
C LYS A 37 -9.89 -0.17 19.10
N GLY A 38 -8.93 -0.99 18.66
CA GLY A 38 -7.56 -0.59 18.27
C GLY A 38 -6.75 0.21 19.30
N ALA A 39 -5.56 0.66 18.91
CA ALA A 39 -4.79 1.64 19.67
C ALA A 39 -4.36 2.78 18.75
N LYS A 40 -4.51 4.01 19.20
CA LYS A 40 -3.88 5.17 18.56
C LYS A 40 -2.37 5.08 18.78
N ILE A 41 -1.62 5.16 17.69
CA ILE A 41 -0.15 5.10 17.70
C ILE A 41 0.38 6.47 17.30
N VAL A 42 1.25 7.02 18.13
CA VAL A 42 1.97 8.27 17.85
C VAL A 42 3.46 8.01 17.90
N LEU A 43 4.14 8.33 16.80
CA LEU A 43 5.59 8.42 16.67
C LEU A 43 5.92 9.90 16.71
N ASN A 44 6.63 10.34 17.75
CA ASN A 44 7.06 11.72 17.91
C ASN A 44 8.59 11.79 17.77
N ASN A 45 9.06 12.38 16.68
CA ASN A 45 10.45 12.55 16.32
C ASN A 45 11.29 11.26 16.44
N VAL A 46 10.72 10.12 16.02
CA VAL A 46 11.34 8.80 16.21
C VAL A 46 12.49 8.60 15.23
N SER A 47 13.67 8.29 15.76
CA SER A 47 14.87 8.07 14.95
C SER A 47 15.56 6.74 15.28
N LYS A 48 16.23 6.16 14.27
CA LYS A 48 17.07 4.96 14.40
C LYS A 48 18.43 5.15 13.77
N LYS A 49 19.46 4.98 14.59
CA LYS A 49 20.86 4.82 14.19
C LYS A 49 21.35 3.46 14.68
N TYR A 50 21.95 2.68 13.78
CA TYR A 50 22.63 1.43 14.17
C TYR A 50 24.06 1.75 14.58
N GLU A 51 24.60 0.92 15.48
CA GLU A 51 26.00 1.01 15.89
C GLU A 51 26.92 0.83 14.67
N GLY A 52 27.98 1.63 14.61
CA GLY A 52 28.94 1.60 13.49
C GLY A 52 28.50 2.36 12.23
N ASN A 53 27.28 2.88 12.17
CA ASN A 53 26.84 3.75 11.07
C ASN A 53 27.01 5.23 11.43
N ASP A 54 27.47 6.05 10.50
CA ASP A 54 27.52 7.51 10.69
C ASP A 54 26.16 8.17 10.51
N LYS A 55 25.34 7.64 9.60
CA LYS A 55 24.03 8.17 9.24
C LYS A 55 22.89 7.45 9.94
N TYR A 56 21.80 8.17 10.19
CA TYR A 56 20.53 7.59 10.64
C TYR A 56 19.90 6.75 9.53
N THR A 57 19.35 5.60 9.89
CA THR A 57 18.51 4.77 8.99
C THR A 57 17.08 5.28 8.94
N LEU A 58 16.60 5.86 10.04
CA LEU A 58 15.34 6.59 10.13
C LEU A 58 15.61 7.86 10.90
N GLU A 59 15.15 8.99 10.37
CA GLU A 59 15.43 10.31 10.95
C GLU A 59 14.11 11.07 11.14
N ALA A 60 13.87 11.52 12.37
CA ALA A 60 12.77 12.40 12.76
C ALA A 60 11.40 11.97 12.21
N ILE A 61 11.02 10.72 12.49
CA ILE A 61 9.72 10.20 12.05
C ILE A 61 8.61 10.73 12.96
N ASP A 62 7.82 11.64 12.40
CA ASP A 62 6.57 12.14 12.98
C ASP A 62 5.37 11.53 12.25
N LEU A 63 4.59 10.73 12.98
CA LEU A 63 3.44 10.02 12.41
C LEU A 63 2.39 9.72 13.48
N THR A 64 1.14 9.99 13.16
CA THR A 64 -0.02 9.53 13.93
C THR A 64 -0.83 8.53 13.12
N ILE A 65 -1.17 7.41 13.73
CA ILE A 65 -2.08 6.40 13.20
C ILE A 65 -3.26 6.30 14.15
N GLU A 66 -4.43 6.67 13.67
CA GLU A 66 -5.65 6.65 14.48
C GLU A 66 -6.12 5.22 14.76
N SER A 67 -6.87 5.07 15.85
CA SER A 67 -7.35 3.75 16.24
C SER A 67 -8.26 3.13 15.18
N GLY A 68 -7.97 1.88 14.82
CA GLY A 68 -8.72 1.12 13.83
C GLY A 68 -8.35 1.46 12.38
N ASN A 69 -7.35 2.34 12.15
CA ASN A 69 -6.85 2.58 10.80
C ASN A 69 -6.13 1.36 10.22
N PHE A 70 -6.18 1.26 8.90
CA PHE A 70 -5.30 0.39 8.11
C PHE A 70 -4.21 1.25 7.48
N CYS A 71 -3.11 1.40 8.22
CA CYS A 71 -1.94 2.15 7.78
C CYS A 71 -1.02 1.27 6.93
N ILE A 72 -0.61 1.78 5.77
CA ILE A 72 0.35 1.14 4.87
C ILE A 72 1.64 1.93 4.86
N PHE A 73 2.76 1.27 5.16
CA PHE A 73 4.09 1.80 4.90
C PHE A 73 4.51 1.35 3.50
N LEU A 74 4.69 2.31 2.61
CA LEU A 74 4.99 2.09 1.20
C LEU A 74 6.32 2.77 0.85
N GLY A 75 7.13 2.15 -0.01
CA GLY A 75 8.36 2.76 -0.50
C GLY A 75 9.39 1.74 -1.02
N PRO A 76 10.51 2.19 -1.62
CA PRO A 76 11.54 1.33 -2.17
C PRO A 76 12.20 0.41 -1.13
N SER A 77 12.89 -0.64 -1.59
CA SER A 77 13.73 -1.44 -0.69
C SER A 77 14.76 -0.57 0.01
N GLY A 78 15.04 -0.84 1.28
CA GLY A 78 16.00 -0.06 2.07
C GLY A 78 15.47 1.27 2.65
N SER A 79 14.24 1.69 2.34
CA SER A 79 13.71 2.99 2.81
C SER A 79 13.38 3.09 4.32
N GLY A 80 13.60 2.03 5.10
CA GLY A 80 13.45 2.02 6.55
C GLY A 80 12.09 1.50 7.09
N LYS A 81 11.14 1.11 6.22
CA LYS A 81 9.80 0.63 6.60
C LYS A 81 9.80 -0.52 7.63
N THR A 82 10.51 -1.61 7.31
CA THR A 82 10.63 -2.78 8.20
C THR A 82 11.36 -2.43 9.50
N THR A 83 12.34 -1.52 9.45
CA THR A 83 13.02 -1.03 10.65
C THR A 83 12.04 -0.33 11.59
N LEU A 84 11.21 0.58 11.05
CA LEU A 84 10.18 1.27 11.83
C LEU A 84 9.14 0.29 12.39
N LEU A 85 8.67 -0.65 11.56
CA LEU A 85 7.73 -1.70 11.99
C LEU A 85 8.30 -2.52 13.16
N ARG A 86 9.58 -2.91 13.09
CA ARG A 86 10.28 -3.65 14.16
C ARG A 86 10.50 -2.81 15.42
N MET A 87 10.69 -1.50 15.29
CA MET A 87 10.75 -0.59 16.44
C MET A 87 9.40 -0.48 17.15
N ILE A 88 8.31 -0.38 16.39
CA ILE A 88 6.93 -0.43 16.93
C ILE A 88 6.72 -1.79 17.62
N ALA A 89 7.22 -2.88 17.03
CA ALA A 89 7.13 -4.21 17.59
C ALA A 89 7.97 -4.45 18.85
N GLY A 90 8.93 -3.57 19.15
CA GLY A 90 9.90 -3.73 20.22
C GLY A 90 11.02 -4.73 19.91
N LEU A 91 11.15 -5.15 18.66
CA LEU A 91 12.23 -6.02 18.20
C LEU A 91 13.52 -5.23 17.96
N ASN A 92 13.40 -3.93 17.68
CA ASN A 92 14.52 -3.00 17.55
C ASN A 92 14.36 -1.86 18.56
N SER A 93 15.46 -1.40 19.16
CA SER A 93 15.47 -0.23 20.04
C SER A 93 15.27 1.07 19.26
N ILE A 94 14.66 2.06 19.90
CA ILE A 94 14.53 3.43 19.40
C ILE A 94 15.72 4.24 19.87
N THR A 95 16.39 4.97 18.96
CA THR A 95 17.57 5.78 19.31
C THR A 95 17.15 7.12 19.91
N GLN A 96 16.16 7.79 19.31
CA GLN A 96 15.62 9.07 19.78
C GLN A 96 14.11 9.14 19.53
N GLY A 97 13.43 10.03 20.23
CA GLY A 97 11.99 10.25 20.12
C GLY A 97 11.15 9.26 20.92
N ASP A 98 9.84 9.34 20.73
CA ASP A 98 8.85 8.67 21.55
C ASP A 98 7.88 7.83 20.72
N LEU A 99 7.72 6.57 21.13
CA LEU A 99 6.66 5.68 20.67
C LEU A 99 5.57 5.68 21.73
N ILE A 100 4.37 6.13 21.36
CA ILE A 100 3.26 6.33 22.28
C ILE A 100 2.04 5.53 21.79
N PHE A 101 1.50 4.66 22.62
CA PHE A 101 0.23 3.96 22.40
C PHE A 101 -0.81 4.48 23.39
N ASN A 102 -1.93 5.01 22.90
CA ASN A 102 -3.03 5.54 23.74
C ASN A 102 -2.52 6.47 24.87
N GLY A 103 -1.58 7.36 24.55
CA GLY A 103 -1.00 8.32 25.49
C GLY A 103 0.11 7.78 26.41
N LYS A 104 0.41 6.48 26.37
CA LYS A 104 1.49 5.86 27.17
C LYS A 104 2.73 5.61 26.33
N ARG A 105 3.91 5.90 26.87
CA ARG A 105 5.22 5.69 26.20
C ARG A 105 5.65 4.22 26.26
N TYR A 106 6.03 3.64 25.12
CA TYR A 106 6.31 2.21 24.94
C TYR A 106 7.77 1.87 24.61
N ASN A 107 8.67 2.87 24.51
CA ASN A 107 10.06 2.71 24.06
C ASN A 107 10.80 1.53 24.72
N ASN A 108 10.67 1.38 26.04
CA ASN A 108 11.42 0.41 26.84
C ASN A 108 10.66 -0.89 27.13
N LEU A 109 9.41 -1.02 26.64
CA LEU A 109 8.64 -2.25 26.85
C LEU A 109 9.17 -3.34 25.91
N PRO A 110 9.44 -4.56 26.41
CA PRO A 110 9.79 -5.69 25.56
C PRO A 110 8.57 -6.13 24.72
N PRO A 111 8.77 -6.80 23.56
CA PRO A 111 7.69 -7.17 22.64
C PRO A 111 6.47 -7.85 23.29
N HIS A 112 6.72 -8.77 24.24
CA HIS A 112 5.65 -9.53 24.89
C HIS A 112 4.74 -8.68 25.80
N GLN A 113 5.17 -7.48 26.20
CA GLN A 113 4.38 -6.55 27.03
C GLN A 113 3.64 -5.49 26.20
N ARG A 114 3.83 -5.46 24.88
CA ARG A 114 3.23 -4.40 24.03
C ARG A 114 1.81 -4.69 23.54
N ASN A 115 1.27 -5.88 23.83
CA ASN A 115 -0.05 -6.34 23.35
C ASN A 115 -0.26 -6.16 21.83
N ILE A 116 0.76 -6.56 21.06
CA ILE A 116 0.79 -6.50 19.61
C ILE A 116 0.88 -7.92 19.03
N ALA A 117 0.47 -8.08 17.78
CA ALA A 117 0.80 -9.27 17.01
C ALA A 117 1.49 -8.90 15.70
N MET A 118 2.44 -9.73 15.29
CA MET A 118 3.24 -9.50 14.08
C MET A 118 3.20 -10.72 13.15
N VAL A 119 2.97 -10.47 11.87
CA VAL A 119 3.16 -11.44 10.78
C VAL A 119 4.46 -11.10 10.07
N PHE A 120 5.38 -12.06 10.03
CA PHE A 120 6.67 -11.93 9.36
C PHE A 120 6.56 -12.35 7.89
N GLN A 121 7.42 -11.78 7.05
CA GLN A 121 7.54 -12.07 5.62
C GLN A 121 7.67 -13.57 5.30
N SER A 122 8.42 -14.32 6.12
CA SER A 122 8.65 -15.77 5.95
C SER A 122 7.60 -16.67 6.62
N TYR A 123 6.45 -16.10 7.03
CA TYR A 123 5.40 -16.72 7.87
C TYR A 123 5.84 -17.07 9.30
N ALA A 124 7.11 -17.44 9.49
CA ALA A 124 7.74 -17.83 10.75
C ALA A 124 6.93 -18.89 11.52
N LEU A 125 6.37 -19.89 10.82
CA LEU A 125 5.63 -21.00 11.45
C LEU A 125 6.59 -21.99 12.11
N TYR A 126 6.17 -22.64 13.20
CA TYR A 126 6.93 -23.70 13.82
C TYR A 126 6.74 -25.00 13.02
N PRO A 127 7.79 -25.53 12.36
CA PRO A 127 7.64 -26.64 11.40
C PRO A 127 7.32 -27.98 12.07
N HIS A 128 7.65 -28.12 13.35
CA HIS A 128 7.41 -29.32 14.15
C HIS A 128 6.01 -29.38 14.77
N LEU A 129 5.27 -28.26 14.76
CA LEU A 129 3.91 -28.16 15.27
C LEU A 129 2.89 -28.27 14.13
N ASN A 130 1.71 -28.83 14.39
CA ASN A 130 0.57 -28.77 13.46
C ASN A 130 -0.06 -27.36 13.46
N VAL A 131 -1.07 -27.12 12.63
CA VAL A 131 -1.76 -25.83 12.54
C VAL A 131 -2.41 -25.42 13.87
N TYR A 132 -3.13 -26.33 14.54
CA TYR A 132 -3.76 -26.08 15.84
C TYR A 132 -2.74 -25.62 16.87
N ASP A 133 -1.59 -26.31 16.94
CA ASP A 133 -0.51 -26.02 17.86
C ASP A 133 0.20 -24.70 17.51
N ASN A 134 0.36 -24.38 16.22
CA ASN A 134 0.86 -23.08 15.80
C ASN A 134 -0.03 -21.92 16.26
N ILE A 135 -1.35 -22.06 16.13
CA ILE A 135 -2.32 -21.02 16.52
C ILE A 135 -2.45 -20.93 18.05
N SER A 136 -2.51 -22.07 18.74
CA SER A 136 -2.69 -22.12 20.20
C SER A 136 -1.44 -21.80 21.01
N PHE A 137 -0.24 -21.90 20.42
CA PHE A 137 1.04 -21.74 21.13
C PHE A 137 1.08 -20.48 22.00
N GLY A 138 0.69 -19.34 21.43
CA GLY A 138 0.73 -18.07 22.12
C GLY A 138 -0.23 -17.97 23.31
N LEU A 139 -1.35 -18.69 23.25
CA LEU A 139 -2.36 -18.76 24.31
C LEU A 139 -1.93 -19.72 25.42
N LYS A 140 -1.29 -20.84 25.06
CA LYS A 140 -0.69 -21.79 26.02
C LYS A 140 0.37 -21.12 26.89
N ILE A 141 1.24 -20.28 26.30
CA ILE A 141 2.24 -19.50 27.05
C ILE A 141 1.58 -18.51 28.01
N ALA A 142 0.47 -17.89 27.59
CA ALA A 142 -0.31 -16.99 28.44
C ALA A 142 -1.11 -17.71 29.54
N LYS A 143 -1.00 -19.05 29.63
CA LYS A 143 -1.70 -19.91 30.60
C LYS A 143 -3.22 -19.79 30.52
N GLU A 144 -3.73 -19.53 29.33
CA GLU A 144 -5.17 -19.52 29.05
C GLU A 144 -5.79 -20.90 29.32
N ARG A 145 -7.06 -20.92 29.73
CA ARG A 145 -7.76 -22.19 29.99
C ARG A 145 -7.93 -23.00 28.69
N ARG A 146 -7.82 -24.31 28.80
CA ARG A 146 -7.83 -25.23 27.63
C ARG A 146 -9.11 -25.15 26.79
N ASP A 147 -10.26 -24.99 27.43
CA ASP A 147 -11.56 -24.80 26.79
C ASP A 147 -11.62 -23.49 25.98
N ILE A 148 -11.06 -22.40 26.53
CA ILE A 148 -10.96 -21.11 25.86
C ILE A 148 -10.01 -21.21 24.65
N ILE A 149 -8.86 -21.87 24.82
CA ILE A 149 -7.89 -22.10 23.74
C ILE A 149 -8.58 -22.83 22.57
N ASP A 150 -9.26 -23.94 22.86
CA ASP A 150 -9.90 -24.75 21.83
C ASP A 150 -10.97 -23.96 21.07
N SER A 151 -11.80 -23.21 21.79
CA SER A 151 -12.80 -22.33 21.18
C SER A 151 -12.17 -21.25 20.30
N LYS A 152 -11.16 -20.53 20.79
CA LYS A 152 -10.45 -19.48 20.03
C LYS A 152 -9.81 -20.04 18.76
N VAL A 153 -9.11 -21.17 18.86
CA VAL A 153 -8.44 -21.80 17.70
C VAL A 153 -9.44 -22.22 16.64
N LYS A 154 -10.55 -22.88 17.02
CA LYS A 154 -11.60 -23.30 16.09
C LYS A 154 -12.28 -22.12 15.41
N ASN A 155 -12.60 -21.06 16.18
CA ASN A 155 -13.19 -19.84 15.61
C ASN A 155 -12.24 -19.18 14.60
N VAL A 156 -10.96 -19.03 14.95
CA VAL A 156 -9.94 -18.48 14.04
C VAL A 156 -9.80 -19.34 12.79
N ALA A 157 -9.77 -20.66 12.94
CA ALA A 157 -9.66 -21.58 11.80
C ALA A 157 -10.86 -21.48 10.86
N GLN A 158 -12.07 -21.29 11.40
CA GLN A 158 -13.27 -21.08 10.60
C GLN A 158 -13.23 -19.76 9.83
N ILE A 159 -12.87 -18.65 10.49
CA ILE A 159 -12.74 -17.32 9.86
C ILE A 159 -11.74 -17.38 8.70
N LEU A 160 -10.63 -18.09 8.89
CA LEU A 160 -9.55 -18.16 7.93
C LEU A 160 -9.71 -19.29 6.92
N LYS A 161 -10.79 -20.08 6.99
CA LYS A 161 -11.05 -21.25 6.12
C LYS A 161 -9.91 -22.27 6.14
N ILE A 162 -9.41 -22.57 7.34
CA ILE A 162 -8.33 -23.56 7.58
C ILE A 162 -8.73 -24.67 8.55
N SER A 163 -10.03 -24.83 8.84
CA SER A 163 -10.56 -25.84 9.77
C SER A 163 -10.12 -27.27 9.42
N ASP A 164 -10.15 -27.62 8.14
CA ASP A 164 -9.79 -28.98 7.66
C ASP A 164 -8.30 -29.28 7.80
N TYR A 165 -7.47 -28.24 7.98
CA TYR A 165 -6.02 -28.34 8.06
C TYR A 165 -5.49 -28.24 9.50
N LEU A 166 -6.36 -28.17 10.52
CA LEU A 166 -5.97 -27.98 11.93
C LEU A 166 -4.92 -28.98 12.40
N TYR A 167 -4.94 -30.21 11.89
CA TYR A 167 -4.01 -31.28 12.27
C TYR A 167 -2.92 -31.55 11.24
N SER A 168 -2.86 -30.78 10.15
CA SER A 168 -1.79 -30.84 9.15
C SER A 168 -0.52 -30.12 9.65
N LYS A 169 0.66 -30.50 9.12
CA LYS A 169 1.91 -29.76 9.38
C LYS A 169 2.13 -28.67 8.33
N PRO A 170 2.90 -27.59 8.62
CA PRO A 170 3.13 -26.49 7.67
C PRO A 170 3.69 -26.89 6.30
N ARG A 171 4.45 -27.99 6.25
CA ARG A 171 5.01 -28.55 5.01
C ARG A 171 3.96 -29.16 4.08
N ASP A 172 2.81 -29.55 4.63
CA ASP A 172 1.70 -30.18 3.88
C ASP A 172 0.72 -29.12 3.34
N LEU A 173 0.98 -27.84 3.58
CA LEU A 173 0.11 -26.72 3.22
C LEU A 173 0.60 -26.00 1.96
N SER A 174 -0.33 -25.36 1.24
CA SER A 174 0.00 -24.37 0.21
C SER A 174 0.57 -23.07 0.81
N GLY A 175 1.16 -22.20 -0.02
CA GLY A 175 1.67 -20.90 0.43
C GLY A 175 0.60 -20.03 1.09
N GLY A 176 -0.58 -19.95 0.47
CA GLY A 176 -1.72 -19.18 1.01
C GLY A 176 -2.27 -19.78 2.30
N GLN A 177 -2.31 -21.11 2.41
CA GLN A 177 -2.69 -21.79 3.66
C GLN A 177 -1.69 -21.49 4.77
N ARG A 178 -0.37 -21.57 4.52
CA ARG A 178 0.65 -21.17 5.51
C ARG A 178 0.47 -19.72 5.95
N GLN A 179 0.16 -18.82 5.02
CA GLN A 179 -0.07 -17.43 5.36
C GLN A 179 -1.31 -17.26 6.26
N ARG A 180 -2.42 -17.94 5.95
CA ARG A 180 -3.62 -17.97 6.81
C ARG A 180 -3.27 -18.46 8.21
N VAL A 181 -2.47 -19.52 8.34
CA VAL A 181 -2.03 -20.01 9.66
C VAL A 181 -1.21 -18.96 10.41
N ALA A 182 -0.31 -18.25 9.72
CA ALA A 182 0.49 -17.18 10.33
C ALA A 182 -0.37 -16.00 10.81
N ILE A 183 -1.36 -15.60 10.00
CA ILE A 183 -2.36 -14.60 10.35
C ILE A 183 -3.22 -15.08 11.53
N GLY A 184 -3.65 -16.34 11.52
CA GLY A 184 -4.45 -16.94 12.59
C GLY A 184 -3.73 -16.97 13.93
N ARG A 185 -2.44 -17.31 13.93
CA ARG A 185 -1.59 -17.23 15.13
C ARG A 185 -1.56 -15.82 15.71
N ALA A 186 -1.54 -14.80 14.86
CA ALA A 186 -1.50 -13.42 15.29
C ALA A 186 -2.86 -12.92 15.83
N ILE A 187 -3.96 -13.29 15.17
CA ILE A 187 -5.32 -12.87 15.57
C ILE A 187 -5.82 -13.60 16.81
N ALA A 188 -5.40 -14.84 17.05
CA ALA A 188 -5.85 -15.65 18.19
C ALA A 188 -5.62 -14.95 19.56
N ARG A 189 -4.65 -14.04 19.63
CA ARG A 189 -4.34 -13.25 20.83
C ARG A 189 -5.19 -11.98 21.00
N ALA A 190 -6.06 -11.63 20.05
CA ALA A 190 -6.84 -10.39 20.06
C ALA A 190 -6.00 -9.12 20.36
N PRO A 191 -4.94 -8.84 19.57
CA PRO A 191 -4.01 -7.74 19.84
C PRO A 191 -4.66 -6.37 19.60
N GLN A 192 -4.16 -5.33 20.28
CA GLN A 192 -4.58 -3.95 20.02
C GLN A 192 -4.03 -3.41 18.69
N VAL A 193 -2.83 -3.87 18.33
CA VAL A 193 -2.13 -3.49 17.09
C VAL A 193 -1.70 -4.72 16.33
N PHE A 194 -1.98 -4.73 15.02
CA PHE A 194 -1.63 -5.80 14.11
C PHE A 194 -0.58 -5.32 13.10
N LEU A 195 0.60 -5.94 13.12
CA LEU A 195 1.75 -5.56 12.30
C LEU A 195 2.00 -6.63 11.23
N MET A 196 2.22 -6.22 9.98
CA MET A 196 2.52 -7.14 8.88
C MET A 196 3.72 -6.64 8.08
N ASP A 197 4.76 -7.47 7.98
CA ASP A 197 6.00 -7.16 7.27
C ASP A 197 6.01 -7.92 5.93
N GLU A 198 5.61 -7.24 4.85
CA GLU A 198 5.51 -7.80 3.49
C GLU A 198 4.89 -9.21 3.42
N PRO A 199 3.71 -9.44 4.00
CA PRO A 199 3.19 -10.79 4.20
C PRO A 199 2.80 -11.52 2.89
N LEU A 200 2.72 -10.79 1.76
CA LEU A 200 2.31 -11.29 0.45
C LEU A 200 3.46 -11.45 -0.57
N SER A 201 4.70 -11.08 -0.21
CA SER A 201 5.82 -11.04 -1.15
C SER A 201 6.17 -12.39 -1.77
N ASN A 202 5.93 -13.48 -1.04
CA ASN A 202 6.27 -14.85 -1.43
C ASN A 202 5.16 -15.59 -2.21
N LEU A 203 4.09 -14.90 -2.61
CA LEU A 203 2.94 -15.50 -3.30
C LEU A 203 2.89 -15.10 -4.78
N ASP A 204 2.32 -15.98 -5.62
CA ASP A 204 2.01 -15.66 -7.01
C ASP A 204 0.90 -14.60 -7.13
N ALA A 205 0.75 -14.01 -8.32
CA ALA A 205 -0.15 -12.88 -8.55
C ALA A 205 -1.63 -13.18 -8.22
N LYS A 206 -2.16 -14.34 -8.64
CA LYS A 206 -3.57 -14.70 -8.42
C LYS A 206 -3.85 -14.91 -6.94
N LEU A 207 -2.96 -15.62 -6.27
CA LEU A 207 -3.08 -15.87 -4.83
C LEU A 207 -2.89 -14.58 -4.02
N ARG A 208 -1.96 -13.71 -4.44
CA ARG A 208 -1.74 -12.39 -3.84
C ARG A 208 -3.00 -11.53 -3.90
N GLU A 209 -3.67 -11.47 -5.05
CA GLU A 209 -4.93 -10.73 -5.22
C GLU A 209 -6.03 -11.25 -4.28
N SER A 210 -6.20 -12.57 -4.20
CA SER A 210 -7.18 -13.19 -3.31
C SER A 210 -6.88 -12.91 -1.84
N MET A 211 -5.64 -13.14 -1.41
CA MET A 211 -5.21 -12.90 -0.02
C MET A 211 -5.30 -11.42 0.37
N ARG A 212 -5.07 -10.50 -0.57
CA ARG A 212 -5.24 -9.06 -0.34
C ARG A 212 -6.66 -8.72 0.11
N ARG A 213 -7.66 -9.23 -0.62
CA ARG A 213 -9.09 -9.05 -0.27
C ARG A 213 -9.40 -9.62 1.11
N GLU A 214 -8.84 -10.77 1.42
CA GLU A 214 -9.05 -11.41 2.72
C GLU A 214 -8.44 -10.62 3.87
N ILE A 215 -7.22 -10.10 3.73
CA ILE A 215 -6.59 -9.25 4.75
C ILE A 215 -7.45 -8.02 5.04
N VAL A 216 -7.99 -7.38 3.99
CA VAL A 216 -8.93 -6.24 4.15
C VAL A 216 -10.18 -6.66 4.91
N ASN A 217 -10.78 -7.80 4.58
CA ASN A 217 -11.96 -8.32 5.28
C ASN A 217 -11.66 -8.63 6.75
N ILE A 218 -10.54 -9.28 7.03
CA ILE A 218 -10.06 -9.58 8.38
C ILE A 218 -9.90 -8.29 9.19
N HIS A 219 -9.24 -7.27 8.62
CA HIS A 219 -9.09 -5.98 9.30
C HIS A 219 -10.45 -5.33 9.59
N ARG A 220 -11.38 -5.31 8.61
CA ARG A 220 -12.73 -4.77 8.80
C ARG A 220 -13.51 -5.49 9.91
N MET A 221 -13.34 -6.81 10.01
CA MET A 221 -13.97 -7.63 11.05
C MET A 221 -13.40 -7.35 12.44
N LEU A 222 -12.07 -7.25 12.55
CA LEU A 222 -11.39 -7.08 13.83
C LEU A 222 -11.39 -5.64 14.34
N LYS A 223 -11.44 -4.65 13.43
CA LYS A 223 -11.31 -3.21 13.74
C LYS A 223 -10.08 -2.88 14.58
N THR A 224 -9.04 -3.71 14.49
CA THR A 224 -7.75 -3.49 15.13
C THR A 224 -6.95 -2.48 14.33
N THR A 225 -6.04 -1.76 15.00
CA THR A 225 -5.14 -0.84 14.29
C THR A 225 -4.11 -1.68 13.56
N SER A 226 -4.04 -1.55 12.24
CA SER A 226 -3.17 -2.36 11.39
C SER A 226 -2.08 -1.51 10.77
N ILE A 227 -0.84 -2.01 10.79
CA ILE A 227 0.29 -1.47 10.02
C ILE A 227 0.79 -2.55 9.07
N TYR A 228 0.86 -2.25 7.79
CA TYR A 228 1.27 -3.18 6.75
C TYR A 228 2.38 -2.58 5.91
N VAL A 229 3.49 -3.28 5.78
CA VAL A 229 4.66 -2.87 5.00
C VAL A 229 4.59 -3.53 3.63
N THR A 230 4.80 -2.75 2.58
CA THR A 230 4.93 -3.27 1.21
C THR A 230 5.75 -2.35 0.32
N HIS A 231 6.20 -2.89 -0.80
CA HIS A 231 6.76 -2.16 -1.93
C HIS A 231 5.78 -2.14 -3.13
N ASP A 232 4.65 -2.84 -3.04
CA ASP A 232 3.63 -2.91 -4.09
C ASP A 232 2.60 -1.78 -3.90
N GLN A 233 2.53 -0.89 -4.88
CA GLN A 233 1.60 0.24 -4.88
C GLN A 233 0.15 -0.22 -4.96
N LEU A 234 -0.16 -1.29 -5.68
CA LEU A 234 -1.52 -1.82 -5.80
C LEU A 234 -2.01 -2.32 -4.45
N GLU A 235 -1.15 -2.94 -3.65
CA GLU A 235 -1.46 -3.29 -2.25
C GLU A 235 -1.80 -2.04 -1.43
N ALA A 236 -0.94 -1.02 -1.48
CA ALA A 236 -1.16 0.21 -0.72
C ALA A 236 -2.48 0.90 -1.10
N MET A 237 -2.74 1.04 -2.39
CA MET A 237 -3.89 1.77 -2.94
C MET A 237 -5.23 1.06 -2.74
N THR A 238 -5.23 -0.27 -2.58
CA THR A 238 -6.47 -1.06 -2.46
C THR A 238 -6.80 -1.52 -1.04
N MET A 239 -5.83 -1.47 -0.12
CA MET A 239 -6.00 -1.94 1.26
C MET A 239 -6.07 -0.81 2.28
N GLY A 240 -5.21 0.19 2.13
CA GLY A 240 -4.97 1.21 3.14
C GLY A 240 -5.98 2.34 3.11
N ASN A 241 -6.37 2.81 4.29
CA ASN A 241 -7.05 4.11 4.41
C ASN A 241 -6.06 5.25 4.73
N GLN A 242 -4.85 4.91 5.16
CA GLN A 242 -3.73 5.83 5.38
C GLN A 242 -2.48 5.20 4.77
N ILE A 243 -1.80 5.90 3.88
CA ILE A 243 -0.58 5.44 3.24
C ILE A 243 0.54 6.42 3.58
N VAL A 244 1.65 5.89 4.09
CA VAL A 244 2.85 6.62 4.44
C VAL A 244 3.95 6.20 3.48
N VAL A 245 4.34 7.13 2.62
CA VAL A 245 5.37 6.92 1.60
C VAL A 245 6.73 7.24 2.21
N PHE A 246 7.63 6.27 2.19
CA PHE A 246 9.00 6.37 2.69
C PHE A 246 10.00 6.42 1.55
N ASN A 247 10.98 7.31 1.67
CA ASN A 247 12.19 7.30 0.86
C ASN A 247 13.39 7.68 1.72
N ASP A 248 14.50 6.96 1.58
CA ASP A 248 15.78 7.22 2.26
C ASP A 248 15.64 7.52 3.76
N GLY A 249 14.84 6.73 4.47
CA GLY A 249 14.67 6.85 5.92
C GLY A 249 13.77 8.00 6.37
N LYS A 250 13.08 8.67 5.46
CA LYS A 250 12.17 9.80 5.72
C LYS A 250 10.78 9.56 5.16
N ILE A 251 9.77 10.11 5.82
CA ILE A 251 8.42 10.19 5.27
C ILE A 251 8.40 11.29 4.20
N GLN A 252 8.04 10.92 2.98
CA GLN A 252 7.85 11.84 1.86
C GLN A 252 6.44 12.44 1.87
N GLN A 253 5.44 11.59 2.14
CA GLN A 253 4.06 12.00 2.25
C GLN A 253 3.26 10.99 3.07
N ASN A 254 2.29 11.49 3.84
CA ASN A 254 1.29 10.71 4.56
C ASN A 254 -0.08 11.22 4.12
N GLY A 255 -0.98 10.32 3.70
CA GLY A 255 -2.32 10.68 3.25
C GLY A 255 -3.11 9.48 2.74
N THR A 256 -4.28 9.75 2.16
CA THR A 256 -5.07 8.73 1.47
C THR A 256 -4.47 8.38 0.11
N GLY A 257 -4.85 7.24 -0.47
CA GLY A 257 -4.41 6.88 -1.83
C GLY A 257 -4.79 7.94 -2.87
N LYS A 258 -5.97 8.56 -2.75
CA LYS A 258 -6.38 9.66 -3.64
C LYS A 258 -5.49 10.89 -3.48
N GLU A 259 -5.17 11.29 -2.25
CA GLU A 259 -4.27 12.42 -1.99
C GLU A 259 -2.87 12.15 -2.54
N LEU A 260 -2.31 10.96 -2.34
CA LEU A 260 -1.00 10.60 -2.91
C LEU A 260 -1.00 10.64 -4.44
N TYR A 261 -2.09 10.20 -5.06
CA TYR A 261 -2.20 10.12 -6.52
C TYR A 261 -2.41 11.49 -7.17
N PHE A 262 -3.37 12.27 -6.69
CA PHE A 262 -3.78 13.56 -7.27
C PHE A 262 -3.06 14.77 -6.66
N LYS A 263 -2.52 14.62 -5.45
CA LYS A 263 -1.80 15.67 -4.72
C LYS A 263 -0.42 15.19 -4.24
N PRO A 264 0.45 14.67 -5.12
CA PRO A 264 1.80 14.27 -4.74
C PRO A 264 2.58 15.51 -4.27
N LYS A 265 3.21 15.45 -3.09
CA LYS A 265 3.94 16.58 -2.50
C LYS A 265 5.26 16.90 -3.21
N ASN A 266 5.89 15.91 -3.84
CA ASN A 266 7.15 16.09 -4.53
C ASN A 266 7.27 15.13 -5.73
N THR A 267 8.30 15.34 -6.54
CA THR A 267 8.52 14.56 -7.77
C THR A 267 8.78 13.08 -7.49
N PHE A 268 9.32 12.73 -6.33
CA PHE A 268 9.47 11.33 -5.92
C PHE A 268 8.10 10.69 -5.73
N VAL A 269 7.18 11.28 -4.96
CA VAL A 269 5.83 10.70 -4.79
C VAL A 269 5.09 10.66 -6.12
N ALA A 270 5.25 11.68 -6.96
CA ALA A 270 4.62 11.77 -8.27
C ALA A 270 5.05 10.64 -9.22
N THR A 271 6.33 10.28 -9.21
CA THR A 271 6.89 9.20 -10.04
C THR A 271 6.82 7.85 -9.37
N PHE A 272 6.71 7.78 -8.04
CA PHE A 272 6.64 6.53 -7.29
C PHE A 272 5.22 6.00 -7.14
N ILE A 273 4.18 6.84 -7.16
CA ILE A 273 2.78 6.42 -7.04
C ILE A 273 2.11 6.52 -8.40
N GLY A 274 1.59 5.41 -8.92
CA GLY A 274 0.99 5.28 -10.25
C GLY A 274 1.82 4.39 -11.18
N SER A 275 1.13 3.56 -11.97
CA SER A 275 1.74 2.74 -13.01
C SER A 275 0.87 2.85 -14.27
N PRO A 276 1.35 3.46 -15.37
CA PRO A 276 2.67 4.09 -15.54
C PRO A 276 2.93 5.28 -14.59
N THR A 277 4.20 5.60 -14.40
CA THR A 277 4.63 6.73 -13.57
C THR A 277 4.26 8.06 -14.24
N MET A 278 4.19 9.14 -13.48
CA MET A 278 3.93 10.47 -14.03
C MET A 278 4.99 10.87 -15.07
N ASN A 279 4.55 11.43 -16.20
CA ASN A 279 5.45 12.02 -17.18
C ASN A 279 5.96 13.35 -16.63
N LEU A 280 7.26 13.48 -16.40
CA LEU A 280 7.90 14.71 -15.93
C LEU A 280 8.85 15.26 -17.00
N PHE A 281 8.81 16.56 -17.21
CA PHE A 281 9.74 17.25 -18.11
C PHE A 281 10.13 18.63 -17.58
N ASP A 282 11.34 19.05 -17.91
CA ASP A 282 11.91 20.30 -17.42
C ASP A 282 11.37 21.50 -18.20
N CYS A 283 11.00 22.53 -17.46
CA CYS A 283 10.43 23.77 -17.97
C CYS A 283 11.15 24.99 -17.39
N VAL A 284 10.91 26.15 -18.01
CA VAL A 284 11.32 27.46 -17.54
C VAL A 284 10.16 28.45 -17.66
N VAL A 285 10.05 29.36 -16.70
CA VAL A 285 9.07 30.46 -16.74
C VAL A 285 9.62 31.61 -17.58
N GLU A 286 8.97 31.92 -18.70
CA GLU A 286 9.34 33.03 -19.57
C GLU A 286 8.11 33.74 -20.14
N ASN A 287 8.03 35.07 -19.99
CA ASN A 287 6.99 35.91 -20.61
C ASN A 287 5.57 35.45 -20.22
N ASN A 288 5.34 35.20 -18.93
CA ASN A 288 4.08 34.64 -18.39
C ASN A 288 3.69 33.28 -19.01
N LYS A 289 4.67 32.49 -19.44
CA LYS A 289 4.46 31.13 -19.93
C LYS A 289 5.39 30.16 -19.23
N ILE A 290 4.92 28.95 -19.00
CA ILE A 290 5.77 27.81 -18.64
C ILE A 290 6.13 27.11 -19.94
N LYS A 291 7.41 27.14 -20.33
CA LYS A 291 7.90 26.55 -21.58
C LYS A 291 8.76 25.33 -21.29
N ALA A 292 8.51 24.23 -21.99
CA ALA A 292 9.38 23.06 -21.93
C ALA A 292 10.76 23.39 -22.52
N LYS A 293 11.85 23.00 -21.84
CA LYS A 293 13.22 23.29 -22.29
C LYS A 293 13.61 22.58 -23.58
N LYS A 294 13.01 21.41 -23.83
CA LYS A 294 13.44 20.44 -24.85
C LYS A 294 12.35 20.09 -25.86
N ALA A 295 11.21 20.76 -25.81
CA ALA A 295 10.06 20.47 -26.68
C ALA A 295 9.27 21.76 -26.96
N PRO A 296 8.54 21.85 -28.08
CA PRO A 296 7.70 23.01 -28.42
C PRO A 296 6.38 23.04 -27.62
N ILE A 297 6.46 22.75 -26.31
CA ILE A 297 5.32 22.72 -25.39
C ILE A 297 5.36 23.97 -24.53
N TRP A 298 4.22 24.64 -24.39
CA TRP A 298 4.08 25.76 -23.47
C TRP A 298 2.66 25.87 -22.91
N PHE A 299 2.56 26.46 -21.72
CA PHE A 299 1.30 26.70 -21.01
C PHE A 299 1.22 28.17 -20.59
N GLU A 300 0.04 28.77 -20.73
CA GLU A 300 -0.20 30.10 -20.17
C GLU A 300 -0.20 30.02 -18.64
N VAL A 301 0.44 31.00 -18.01
CA VAL A 301 0.43 31.17 -16.56
C VAL A 301 -0.80 31.98 -16.19
N ASP A 302 -1.73 31.37 -15.46
CA ASP A 302 -2.86 32.12 -14.90
C ASP A 302 -2.41 33.05 -13.77
N GLN A 303 -3.31 33.92 -13.32
CA GLN A 303 -2.97 34.92 -12.31
C GLN A 303 -2.62 34.32 -10.94
N LYS A 304 -3.08 33.10 -10.64
CA LYS A 304 -2.74 32.41 -9.39
C LYS A 304 -1.30 31.91 -9.44
N LEU A 305 -0.93 31.24 -10.52
CA LEU A 305 0.43 30.77 -10.80
C LEU A 305 1.43 31.93 -10.90
N ALA A 306 1.03 33.05 -11.49
CA ALA A 306 1.90 34.22 -11.66
C ALA A 306 2.42 34.76 -10.32
N ASN A 307 1.67 34.60 -9.23
CA ASN A 307 2.08 35.04 -7.89
C ASN A 307 3.05 34.07 -7.20
N LEU A 308 3.11 32.82 -7.65
CA LEU A 308 3.95 31.77 -7.06
C LEU A 308 5.25 31.55 -7.82
N LEU A 309 5.30 32.00 -9.07
CA LEU A 309 6.39 31.74 -10.00
C LEU A 309 7.20 33.00 -10.27
N SER A 310 8.52 32.83 -10.36
CA SER A 310 9.44 33.91 -10.77
C SER A 310 9.87 33.75 -12.22
N GLN A 311 10.15 34.86 -12.90
CA GLN A 311 10.75 34.84 -14.24
C GLN A 311 12.08 34.07 -14.22
N ASN A 312 12.32 33.25 -15.25
CA ASN A 312 13.46 32.34 -15.40
C ASN A 312 13.55 31.24 -14.33
N GLN A 313 12.51 31.03 -13.51
CA GLN A 313 12.49 29.92 -12.57
C GLN A 313 12.45 28.59 -13.34
N GLU A 314 13.29 27.65 -12.92
CA GLU A 314 13.31 26.30 -13.44
C GLU A 314 12.28 25.43 -12.73
N LEU A 315 11.49 24.70 -13.51
CA LEU A 315 10.38 23.89 -13.02
C LEU A 315 10.45 22.48 -13.61
N GLN A 316 9.78 21.53 -12.97
CA GLN A 316 9.37 20.28 -13.60
C GLN A 316 7.85 20.26 -13.69
N VAL A 317 7.33 20.06 -14.89
CA VAL A 317 5.90 19.91 -15.13
C VAL A 317 5.57 18.45 -15.30
N GLY A 318 4.45 18.03 -14.70
CA GLY A 318 4.02 16.66 -14.65
C GLY A 318 2.59 16.45 -15.13
N PHE A 319 2.40 15.39 -15.93
CA PHE A 319 1.07 14.88 -16.31
C PHE A 319 1.02 13.37 -16.12
N ARG A 320 -0.09 12.87 -15.57
CA ARG A 320 -0.35 11.42 -15.55
C ARG A 320 -0.59 10.93 -16.97
N SER A 321 -0.34 9.65 -17.21
CA SER A 321 -0.48 9.09 -18.55
C SER A 321 -1.93 9.15 -19.07
N GLU A 322 -2.93 9.06 -18.19
CA GLU A 322 -4.34 9.26 -18.52
C GLU A 322 -4.76 10.72 -18.72
N ASP A 323 -3.88 11.67 -18.39
CA ASP A 323 -4.10 13.11 -18.57
C ASP A 323 -3.45 13.63 -19.86
N ILE A 324 -2.94 12.72 -20.71
CA ILE A 324 -2.41 13.00 -22.04
C ILE A 324 -3.36 12.39 -23.07
N TYR A 325 -3.88 13.19 -23.99
CA TYR A 325 -4.83 12.76 -25.02
C TYR A 325 -4.22 12.82 -26.41
N LEU A 326 -4.57 11.83 -27.24
CA LEU A 326 -4.14 11.72 -28.63
C LEU A 326 -5.30 12.02 -29.58
N ASN A 327 -5.00 12.71 -30.68
CA ASN A 327 -5.91 13.00 -31.81
C ASN A 327 -7.24 13.67 -31.43
N GLN A 328 -7.26 14.49 -30.37
CA GLN A 328 -8.42 15.31 -29.99
C GLN A 328 -8.39 16.69 -30.66
N ASN A 329 -9.57 17.33 -30.76
CA ASN A 329 -9.76 18.61 -31.46
C ASN A 329 -8.98 19.80 -30.85
N GLN A 330 -8.46 19.67 -29.62
CA GLN A 330 -7.69 20.71 -28.90
C GLN A 330 -6.18 20.42 -28.86
N ALA A 331 -5.66 19.73 -29.87
CA ALA A 331 -4.25 19.41 -30.01
C ALA A 331 -3.31 20.62 -29.89
N GLN A 332 -2.25 20.49 -29.10
CA GLN A 332 -1.26 21.55 -28.86
C GLN A 332 0.02 21.39 -29.69
N PHE A 333 0.43 20.16 -30.00
CA PHE A 333 1.65 19.87 -30.78
C PHE A 333 1.58 18.47 -31.40
N ASP A 334 2.50 18.20 -32.33
CA ASP A 334 2.65 16.90 -32.99
C ASP A 334 3.66 16.01 -32.26
N GLY A 335 3.47 14.70 -32.36
CA GLY A 335 4.40 13.67 -31.88
C GLY A 335 4.39 12.44 -32.79
N ILE A 336 5.35 11.54 -32.56
CA ILE A 336 5.49 10.29 -33.31
C ILE A 336 5.43 9.12 -32.32
N ILE A 337 4.59 8.13 -32.62
CA ILE A 337 4.49 6.93 -31.79
C ILE A 337 5.75 6.08 -31.95
N THR A 338 6.41 5.78 -30.84
CA THR A 338 7.62 4.96 -30.78
C THR A 338 7.37 3.57 -30.22
N ASN A 339 6.31 3.40 -29.42
CA ASN A 339 5.93 2.12 -28.85
C ASN A 339 4.42 2.08 -28.53
N VAL A 340 3.84 0.89 -28.63
CA VAL A 340 2.45 0.60 -28.24
C VAL A 340 2.42 -0.70 -27.47
N GLU A 341 2.08 -0.65 -26.18
CA GLU A 341 2.02 -1.81 -25.30
C GLU A 341 0.58 -2.09 -24.88
N LEU A 342 0.06 -3.26 -25.26
CA LEU A 342 -1.28 -3.69 -24.86
C LEU A 342 -1.25 -4.27 -23.43
N ILE A 343 -1.97 -3.64 -22.50
CA ILE A 343 -2.02 -4.02 -21.08
C ILE A 343 -3.40 -4.50 -20.65
N GLY A 344 -4.18 -5.05 -21.58
CA GLY A 344 -5.53 -5.56 -21.36
C GLY A 344 -6.56 -4.59 -21.93
N LYS A 345 -7.39 -3.99 -21.06
CA LYS A 345 -8.45 -3.03 -21.46
C LYS A 345 -7.91 -1.69 -21.94
N ASP A 346 -6.66 -1.41 -21.59
CA ASP A 346 -5.95 -0.19 -21.92
C ASP A 346 -4.68 -0.53 -22.71
N GLN A 347 -4.09 0.46 -23.35
CA GLN A 347 -2.80 0.39 -24.03
C GLN A 347 -1.95 1.60 -23.67
N LEU A 348 -0.65 1.37 -23.48
CA LEU A 348 0.32 2.42 -23.22
C LEU A 348 0.96 2.81 -24.54
N VAL A 349 0.83 4.08 -24.90
CA VAL A 349 1.38 4.62 -26.14
C VAL A 349 2.52 5.54 -25.77
N ALA A 350 3.74 5.21 -26.20
CA ALA A 350 4.90 6.09 -26.07
C ALA A 350 4.96 7.04 -27.28
N ILE A 351 5.05 8.34 -27.01
CA ILE A 351 5.06 9.40 -28.01
C ILE A 351 6.34 10.21 -27.88
N LYS A 352 7.19 10.14 -28.91
CA LYS A 352 8.33 11.03 -29.06
C LYS A 352 7.85 12.40 -29.54
N VAL A 353 8.07 13.42 -28.71
CA VAL A 353 7.72 14.83 -29.01
C VAL A 353 8.94 15.59 -29.53
N SER A 354 10.13 15.23 -29.04
CA SER A 354 11.40 15.72 -29.55
C SER A 354 12.49 14.67 -29.35
N ASP A 355 13.73 14.95 -29.76
CA ASP A 355 14.87 14.04 -29.56
C ASP A 355 15.19 13.75 -28.09
N GLN A 356 14.69 14.56 -27.16
CA GLN A 356 14.98 14.44 -25.74
C GLN A 356 13.73 14.39 -24.86
N LEU A 357 12.54 14.28 -25.46
CA LEU A 357 11.28 14.16 -24.73
C LEU A 357 10.40 13.08 -25.35
N GLU A 358 10.13 12.05 -24.56
CA GLU A 358 9.15 11.01 -24.83
C GLU A 358 8.13 11.01 -23.69
N LEU A 359 6.85 10.88 -24.05
CA LEU A 359 5.73 10.87 -23.12
C LEU A 359 5.00 9.53 -23.24
N ILE A 360 4.52 8.99 -22.13
CA ILE A 360 3.67 7.81 -22.09
C ILE A 360 2.23 8.26 -21.85
N SER A 361 1.35 7.95 -22.80
CA SER A 361 -0.08 8.20 -22.70
C SER A 361 -0.82 6.88 -22.50
N ASN A 362 -1.79 6.86 -21.59
CA ASN A 362 -2.67 5.72 -21.38
C ASN A 362 -3.93 5.91 -22.24
N GLN A 363 -4.15 4.99 -23.19
CA GLN A 363 -5.25 5.05 -24.14
C GLN A 363 -6.14 3.82 -24.01
N ASN A 364 -7.41 3.98 -24.37
CA ASN A 364 -8.32 2.83 -24.45
C ASN A 364 -7.88 1.90 -25.60
N ASN A 365 -7.95 0.59 -25.39
CA ASN A 365 -7.51 -0.41 -26.38
C ASN A 365 -8.42 -0.55 -27.61
N ILE A 366 -9.57 0.14 -27.66
CA ILE A 366 -10.48 0.18 -28.82
C ILE A 366 -9.87 0.97 -29.98
N PHE A 367 -8.98 1.92 -29.70
CA PHE A 367 -8.30 2.71 -30.72
C PHE A 367 -7.11 1.95 -31.29
N GLU A 368 -6.88 2.07 -32.59
CA GLU A 368 -5.69 1.51 -33.23
C GLU A 368 -4.59 2.57 -33.36
N TYR A 369 -3.41 2.24 -32.85
CA TYR A 369 -2.20 3.04 -32.94
C TYR A 369 -1.08 2.20 -33.54
N PHE A 370 -0.28 2.80 -34.40
CA PHE A 370 0.80 2.12 -35.11
C PHE A 370 2.14 2.80 -34.83
N LEU A 371 3.22 2.01 -34.86
CA LEU A 371 4.58 2.53 -34.81
C LEU A 371 4.81 3.54 -35.95
N ASP A 372 5.60 4.57 -35.66
CA ASP A 372 5.94 5.68 -36.56
C ASP A 372 4.75 6.55 -37.02
N GLN A 373 3.55 6.29 -36.50
CA GLN A 373 2.38 7.11 -36.77
C GLN A 373 2.54 8.51 -36.15
N LYS A 374 2.27 9.54 -36.96
CA LYS A 374 2.14 10.91 -36.47
C LYS A 374 0.81 11.08 -35.74
N VAL A 375 0.88 11.63 -34.53
CA VAL A 375 -0.29 11.91 -33.69
C VAL A 375 -0.26 13.33 -33.18
N LYS A 376 -1.45 13.86 -32.96
CA LYS A 376 -1.65 15.15 -32.31
C LYS A 376 -1.81 14.94 -30.81
N VAL A 377 -1.08 15.69 -29.99
CA VAL A 377 -1.06 15.52 -28.53
C VAL A 377 -1.68 16.73 -27.84
N SER A 378 -2.44 16.48 -26.78
CA SER A 378 -3.00 17.49 -25.88
C SER A 378 -2.96 17.01 -24.43
N PHE A 379 -3.07 17.96 -23.50
CA PHE A 379 -3.00 17.70 -22.06
C PHE A 379 -4.27 18.15 -21.35
N ASN A 380 -4.66 17.45 -20.29
CA ASN A 380 -5.65 17.95 -19.34
C ASN A 380 -5.01 18.96 -18.38
N LEU A 381 -5.12 20.26 -18.71
CA LEU A 381 -4.50 21.33 -17.94
C LEU A 381 -5.09 21.51 -16.53
N GLU A 382 -6.33 21.06 -16.27
CA GLU A 382 -6.91 21.09 -14.91
C GLU A 382 -6.20 20.14 -13.95
N ARG A 383 -5.46 19.16 -14.50
CA ARG A 383 -4.70 18.15 -13.75
C ARG A 383 -3.19 18.30 -13.93
N ILE A 384 -2.73 19.50 -14.26
CA ILE A 384 -1.31 19.82 -14.32
C ILE A 384 -0.67 19.73 -12.92
N HIS A 385 0.54 19.18 -12.87
CA HIS A 385 1.39 19.22 -11.69
C HIS A 385 2.63 20.06 -11.97
N ILE A 386 3.00 20.93 -11.04
CA ILE A 386 4.17 21.80 -11.17
C ILE A 386 5.03 21.63 -9.92
N PHE A 387 6.32 21.39 -10.14
CA PHE A 387 7.31 21.19 -9.10
C PHE A 387 8.47 22.15 -9.31
N ASP A 388 9.07 22.61 -8.22
CA ASP A 388 10.31 23.37 -8.30
C ASP A 388 11.47 22.44 -8.70
N ALA A 389 12.30 22.86 -9.66
CA ALA A 389 13.36 21.99 -10.17
C ALA A 389 14.48 21.70 -9.15
N ILE A 390 14.68 22.58 -8.16
CA ILE A 390 15.74 22.48 -7.16
C ILE A 390 15.24 21.71 -5.93
N THR A 391 14.16 22.17 -5.31
CA THR A 391 13.64 21.55 -4.07
C THR A 391 12.89 20.25 -4.35
N LYS A 392 12.42 20.05 -5.59
CA LYS A 392 11.55 18.93 -6.01
C LYS A 392 10.17 18.93 -5.37
N GLU A 393 9.84 19.93 -4.56
CA GLU A 393 8.54 20.10 -3.93
C GLU A 393 7.51 20.64 -4.94
N ARG A 394 6.26 20.24 -4.74
CA ARG A 394 5.12 20.70 -5.53
C ARG A 394 4.81 22.16 -5.20
N ILE A 395 4.53 22.93 -6.25
CA ILE A 395 4.01 24.29 -6.14
C ILE A 395 2.48 24.18 -6.13
N ASP A 396 1.87 24.37 -4.95
CA ASP A 396 0.44 24.16 -4.78
C ASP A 396 -0.39 25.30 -5.39
N LEU A 397 -1.32 24.90 -6.26
CA LEU A 397 -2.23 25.77 -7.01
C LEU A 397 -3.57 26.02 -6.28
N ASP A 398 -3.78 25.29 -5.18
CA ASP A 398 -5.07 25.18 -4.48
C ASP A 398 -5.20 26.06 -3.22
N ASN A 399 -4.28 27.03 -3.01
CA ASN A 399 -4.39 27.97 -1.88
C ASN A 399 -5.31 29.16 -2.19
#